data_AF-A0A5E4KKN9-F1
#
_entry.id   AF-A0A5E4KKN9-F1
#
_cell.length_a   1.000
_cell.length_b   1.000
_cell.length_c   1.000
_cell.angle_alpha   90.00
_cell.angle_beta   90.00
_cell.angle_gamma   90.00
#
_symmetry.space_group_name_H-M   'P 1'
#
loop_
_entity.id
_entity.type
_entity.pdbx_description
1 polymer ?
#
loop_
_entity_poly.entity_id
_entity_poly.type
_entity_poly.pdbx_seq_one_letter_code
_entity_poly.pdbx_strand_id
1 'polypeptide(L)'
;MNLWKALALVMICLLAVAVGLRFADIEEHGFTLNEQQKTFAINAARDGLKDEIQGNNYNVTVQERGRIIPTANGDKKVVRVVLTQGNTTLTALVDMDTGSVVEKSWVESSGWMTEYRDQKPRFWSHQRLFDR
;
A
#
# COMPACT_ATOMS: atom_id res chain seq x y z
N MET A 1 33.56 7.24 34.17
CA MET A 1 33.16 6.93 32.78
C MET A 1 33.04 8.25 32.02
N ASN A 2 33.71 8.39 30.87
CA ASN A 2 33.74 9.69 30.15
C ASN A 2 32.33 10.07 29.68
N LEU A 3 31.94 11.35 29.85
CA LEU A 3 30.63 11.90 29.49
C LEU A 3 30.20 11.52 28.06
N TRP A 4 31.16 11.56 27.12
CA TRP A 4 30.99 11.17 25.72
C TRP A 4 30.63 9.69 25.53
N LYS A 5 31.18 8.79 26.35
CA LYS A 5 30.85 7.36 26.31
C LYS A 5 29.43 7.10 26.85
N ALA A 6 29.01 7.86 27.87
CA ALA A 6 27.65 7.78 28.40
C ALA A 6 26.62 8.28 27.37
N LEU A 7 26.89 9.40 26.71
CA LEU A 7 26.04 9.93 25.64
C LEU A 7 25.91 8.97 24.45
N ALA A 8 27.02 8.37 24.01
CA ALA A 8 26.99 7.39 22.93
C ALA A 8 26.12 6.17 23.29
N LEU A 9 26.20 5.68 24.53
CA LEU A 9 25.43 4.53 24.99
C LEU A 9 23.93 4.83 25.07
N VAL A 10 23.57 6.04 25.52
CA VAL A 10 22.16 6.51 25.52
C VAL A 10 21.61 6.61 24.09
N MET A 11 22.39 7.14 23.15
CA MET A 11 21.98 7.23 21.74
C MET A 11 21.75 5.85 21.10
N ILE A 12 22.61 4.87 21.41
CA ILE A 12 22.45 3.49 20.94
C ILE A 12 21.19 2.85 21.55
N CYS A 13 20.93 3.05 22.85
CA CYS A 13 19.70 2.57 23.48
C CYS A 13 18.45 3.19 22.87
N LEU A 14 18.44 4.50 22.64
CA LEU A 14 17.31 5.18 21.98
C LEU A 14 17.08 4.65 20.57
N LEU A 15 18.15 4.40 19.82
CA LEU A 15 18.04 3.83 18.48
C LEU A 15 17.48 2.40 18.52
N ALA A 16 17.91 1.57 19.47
CA ALA A 16 17.38 0.23 19.66
C ALA A 16 15.88 0.24 20.01
N VAL A 17 15.44 1.14 20.89
CA VAL A 17 14.01 1.31 21.24
C VAL A 17 13.21 1.80 20.04
N ALA A 18 13.72 2.78 19.29
CA ALA A 18 13.04 3.32 18.12
C ALA A 18 12.86 2.26 17.02
N VAL A 19 13.90 1.43 16.80
CA VAL A 19 13.84 0.31 15.86
C VAL A 19 12.87 -0.77 16.37
N GLY A 20 12.94 -1.14 17.65
CA GLY A 20 12.04 -2.14 18.25
C GLY A 20 10.56 -1.77 18.17
N LEU A 21 10.21 -0.51 18.45
CA LEU A 21 8.83 0.00 18.33
C LEU A 21 8.32 -0.07 16.89
N ARG A 22 9.16 0.25 15.90
CA ARG A 22 8.78 0.17 14.48
C ARG A 22 8.45 -1.25 14.04
N PHE A 23 9.15 -2.26 14.58
CA PHE A 23 8.86 -3.66 14.27
C PHE A 23 7.58 -4.15 14.97
N ALA A 24 7.35 -3.75 16.22
CA ALA A 24 6.13 -4.10 16.96
C ALA A 24 4.87 -3.53 16.29
N ASP A 25 4.89 -2.28 15.85
CA ASP A 25 3.76 -1.64 15.15
C ASP A 25 3.38 -2.36 13.84
N ILE A 26 4.37 -2.92 13.13
CA ILE A 26 4.17 -3.65 11.88
C ILE A 26 3.55 -5.04 12.13
N GLU A 27 3.86 -5.67 13.27
CA GLU A 27 3.29 -6.96 13.64
C GLU A 27 1.87 -6.83 14.21
N GLU A 28 1.60 -5.80 15.02
CA GLU A 28 0.30 -5.67 15.69
C GLU A 28 -0.83 -5.28 14.73
N HIS A 29 -0.52 -4.57 13.64
CA HIS A 29 -1.50 -4.11 12.66
C HIS A 29 -1.45 -4.90 11.34
N GLY A 30 -0.71 -6.01 11.31
CA GLY A 30 -0.52 -6.84 10.12
C GLY A 30 -1.11 -8.25 10.31
N PHE A 31 -1.64 -8.84 9.25
CA PHE A 31 -1.97 -10.27 9.25
C PHE A 31 -1.33 -10.96 8.05
N THR A 32 -0.88 -12.20 8.22
CA THR A 32 -0.30 -12.98 7.13
C THR A 32 -1.40 -13.45 6.18
N LEU A 33 -1.13 -13.34 4.87
CA LEU A 33 -2.07 -13.76 3.83
C LEU A 33 -1.71 -15.16 3.32
N ASN A 34 -2.69 -16.07 3.33
CA ASN A 34 -2.55 -17.35 2.65
C ASN A 34 -2.75 -17.21 1.13
N GLU A 35 -2.34 -18.20 0.33
CA GLU A 35 -2.43 -18.17 -1.14
C GLU A 35 -3.87 -17.95 -1.65
N GLN A 36 -4.86 -18.54 -0.98
CA GLN A 36 -6.28 -18.34 -1.30
C GLN A 36 -6.71 -16.88 -1.09
N GLN A 37 -6.26 -16.26 0.01
CA GLN A 37 -6.57 -14.86 0.32
C GLN A 37 -5.86 -13.91 -0.64
N LYS A 38 -4.62 -14.21 -1.03
CA LYS A 38 -3.91 -13.47 -2.08
C LYS A 38 -4.69 -13.52 -3.39
N THR A 39 -5.14 -14.70 -3.80
CA THR A 39 -5.92 -14.89 -5.02
C THR A 39 -7.26 -14.15 -4.96
N PHE A 40 -7.96 -14.23 -3.84
CA PHE A 40 -9.20 -13.47 -3.62
C PHE A 40 -8.99 -11.96 -3.77
N ALA A 41 -7.95 -11.41 -3.12
CA ALA A 41 -7.63 -9.99 -3.21
C ALA A 41 -7.27 -9.57 -4.64
N ILE A 42 -6.54 -10.39 -5.39
CA ILE A 42 -6.23 -10.15 -6.81
C ILE A 42 -7.49 -10.07 -7.65
N ASN A 43 -8.39 -11.04 -7.49
CA ASN A 43 -9.63 -11.10 -8.27
C ASN A 43 -10.53 -9.91 -7.93
N ALA A 44 -10.71 -9.62 -6.64
CA ALA A 44 -11.45 -8.46 -6.17
C ALA A 44 -10.89 -7.14 -6.71
N ALA A 45 -9.56 -6.98 -6.73
CA ALA A 45 -8.91 -5.81 -7.29
C ALA A 45 -9.09 -5.72 -8.82
N ARG A 46 -9.01 -6.84 -9.54
CA ARG A 46 -9.23 -6.88 -11.00
C ARG A 46 -10.68 -6.55 -11.36
N ASP A 47 -11.63 -7.09 -10.62
CA ASP A 47 -13.05 -6.83 -10.84
C ASP A 47 -13.40 -5.38 -10.48
N GLY A 48 -12.87 -4.87 -9.37
CA GLY A 48 -13.09 -3.50 -8.92
C GLY A 48 -12.36 -2.43 -9.74
N LEU A 49 -11.32 -2.80 -10.49
CA LEU A 49 -10.59 -1.92 -11.43
C LEU A 49 -10.84 -2.28 -12.90
N LYS A 50 -11.88 -3.05 -13.20
CA LYS A 50 -12.13 -3.57 -14.55
C LYS A 50 -12.31 -2.45 -15.58
N ASP A 51 -12.95 -1.35 -15.18
CA ASP A 51 -13.21 -0.19 -16.03
C ASP A 51 -11.93 0.58 -16.36
N GLU A 52 -10.95 0.60 -15.46
CA GLU A 52 -9.64 1.22 -15.65
C GLU A 52 -8.66 0.33 -16.40
N ILE A 53 -8.72 -0.98 -16.16
CA ILE A 53 -7.80 -1.93 -16.76
C ILE A 53 -8.13 -2.19 -18.23
N GLN A 54 -9.39 -2.05 -18.66
CA GLN A 54 -9.85 -2.19 -20.06
C GLN A 54 -9.31 -3.43 -20.81
N GLY A 55 -9.00 -4.52 -20.09
CA GLY A 55 -8.44 -5.74 -20.66
C GLY A 55 -6.92 -5.72 -20.90
N ASN A 56 -6.23 -4.68 -20.47
CA ASN A 56 -4.77 -4.62 -20.50
C ASN A 56 -4.13 -5.64 -19.55
N ASN A 57 -2.98 -6.17 -19.97
CA ASN A 57 -2.27 -7.19 -19.21
C ASN A 57 -1.35 -6.53 -18.17
N TYR A 58 -1.90 -6.17 -17.02
CA TYR A 58 -1.13 -5.68 -15.88
C TYR A 58 -0.45 -6.83 -15.14
N ASN A 59 0.81 -6.62 -14.77
CA ASN A 59 1.48 -7.46 -13.79
C ASN A 59 0.89 -7.18 -12.40
N VAL A 60 0.34 -8.20 -11.75
CA VAL A 60 -0.32 -8.05 -10.45
C VAL A 60 0.57 -8.57 -9.35
N THR A 61 0.83 -7.74 -8.35
CA THR A 61 1.57 -8.09 -7.15
C THR A 61 0.74 -7.78 -5.92
N VAL A 62 0.77 -8.68 -4.95
CA VAL A 62 0.07 -8.53 -3.67
C VAL A 62 1.08 -8.68 -2.56
N GLN A 63 0.97 -7.81 -1.54
CA GLN A 63 1.84 -7.91 -0.38
C GLN A 63 1.62 -9.21 0.37
N GLU A 64 2.65 -9.73 1.04
CA GLU A 64 2.53 -10.97 1.83
C GLU A 64 1.73 -10.79 3.11
N ARG A 65 1.60 -9.54 3.56
CA ARG A 65 0.84 -9.17 4.75
C ARG A 65 -0.29 -8.22 4.36
N GLY A 66 -1.48 -8.48 4.88
CA GLY A 66 -2.57 -7.53 4.92
C GLY A 66 -2.43 -6.60 6.12
N ARG A 67 -3.20 -5.53 6.15
CA ARG A 67 -3.21 -4.54 7.22
C ARG A 67 -4.57 -4.52 7.89
N ILE A 68 -4.58 -4.33 9.21
CA ILE A 68 -5.79 -4.07 9.98
C ILE A 68 -5.89 -2.56 10.18
N ILE A 69 -6.99 -1.97 9.77
CA ILE A 69 -7.28 -0.55 9.94
C ILE A 69 -8.46 -0.42 10.92
N PRO A 70 -8.28 0.24 12.07
CA PRO A 70 -9.39 0.52 12.97
C PRO A 70 -10.33 1.55 12.32
N THR A 71 -11.62 1.21 12.24
CA THR A 71 -12.66 2.11 11.75
C THR A 71 -13.75 2.30 12.81
N ALA A 72 -14.63 3.30 12.65
CA ALA A 72 -15.74 3.53 13.58
C ALA A 72 -16.67 2.32 13.74
N ASN A 73 -16.72 1.44 12.73
CA ASN A 73 -17.54 0.23 12.70
C ASN A 73 -16.76 -1.04 13.11
N GLY A 74 -15.56 -0.87 13.67
CA GLY A 74 -14.66 -1.96 14.05
C GLY A 74 -13.44 -2.09 13.14
N ASP A 75 -12.61 -3.08 13.42
CA ASP A 75 -11.38 -3.32 12.68
C ASP A 75 -11.66 -3.90 11.29
N LYS A 76 -11.07 -3.29 10.27
CA LYS A 76 -11.19 -3.70 8.87
C LYS A 76 -9.89 -4.30 8.37
N LYS A 77 -9.97 -5.51 7.82
CA LYS A 77 -8.83 -6.19 7.20
C LYS A 77 -8.75 -5.78 5.75
N VAL A 78 -7.63 -5.16 5.38
CA VAL A 78 -7.42 -4.68 4.02
C VAL A 78 -6.13 -5.22 3.43
N VAL A 79 -6.11 -5.38 2.11
CA VAL A 79 -4.94 -5.85 1.36
C VAL A 79 -4.64 -4.91 0.23
N ARG A 80 -3.35 -4.53 0.12
CA ARG A 80 -2.87 -3.71 -0.98
C ARG A 80 -2.51 -4.61 -2.17
N VAL A 81 -3.14 -4.35 -3.30
CA VAL A 81 -2.86 -4.97 -4.60
C VAL A 81 -2.27 -3.91 -5.52
N VAL A 82 -1.10 -4.20 -6.09
CA VAL A 82 -0.41 -3.29 -7.00
C VAL A 82 -0.40 -3.92 -8.38
N LEU A 83 -0.95 -3.20 -9.35
CA LEU A 83 -1.01 -3.58 -10.75
C LEU A 83 -0.10 -2.66 -11.55
N THR A 84 0.91 -3.19 -12.23
CA THR A 84 1.87 -2.41 -13.00
C THR A 84 1.83 -2.77 -14.48
N GLN A 85 1.86 -1.76 -15.35
CA GLN A 85 1.96 -1.92 -16.79
C GLN A 85 2.78 -0.77 -17.37
N GLY A 86 3.96 -1.09 -17.91
CA GLY A 86 4.87 -0.09 -18.47
C GLY A 86 5.22 1.00 -17.45
N ASN A 87 4.82 2.23 -17.73
CA ASN A 87 5.00 3.39 -16.87
C ASN A 87 3.85 3.61 -15.87
N THR A 88 2.78 2.83 -15.96
CA THR A 88 1.56 3.01 -15.18
C THR A 88 1.52 2.05 -13.99
N THR A 89 1.24 2.58 -12.82
CA THR A 89 1.01 1.82 -11.58
C THR A 89 -0.37 2.14 -11.05
N LEU A 90 -1.24 1.13 -11.02
CA LEU A 90 -2.50 1.13 -10.30
C LEU A 90 -2.28 0.46 -8.96
N THR A 91 -2.83 1.04 -7.90
CA THR A 91 -2.85 0.41 -6.58
C THR A 91 -4.27 0.39 -6.07
N ALA A 92 -4.75 -0.75 -5.63
CA ALA A 92 -6.03 -0.94 -4.97
C ALA A 92 -5.81 -1.38 -3.53
N LEU A 93 -6.64 -0.87 -2.63
CA LEU A 93 -6.80 -1.39 -1.28
C LEU A 93 -8.14 -2.13 -1.25
N VAL A 94 -8.10 -3.42 -0.94
CA VAL A 94 -9.26 -4.32 -0.97
C VAL A 94 -9.67 -4.65 0.46
N ASP A 95 -10.94 -4.46 0.82
CA ASP A 95 -11.53 -4.99 2.05
C ASP A 95 -11.70 -6.52 1.90
N MET A 96 -11.05 -7.27 2.78
CA MET A 96 -11.04 -8.73 2.71
C MET A 96 -12.34 -9.39 3.14
N ASP A 97 -13.21 -8.69 3.89
CA ASP A 97 -14.49 -9.24 4.32
C ASP A 97 -15.55 -9.12 3.22
N THR A 98 -15.46 -8.08 2.40
CA THR A 98 -16.46 -7.76 1.36
C THR A 98 -15.95 -7.98 -0.07
N GLY A 99 -14.64 -8.00 -0.27
CA GLY A 99 -14.02 -7.99 -1.61
C GLY A 99 -14.15 -6.65 -2.33
N SER A 100 -14.56 -5.58 -1.65
CA SER A 100 -14.70 -4.26 -2.27
C SER A 100 -13.37 -3.50 -2.31
N VAL A 101 -13.12 -2.78 -3.40
CA VAL A 101 -11.99 -1.85 -3.48
C VAL A 101 -12.36 -0.57 -2.73
N VAL A 102 -11.71 -0.34 -1.61
CA VAL A 102 -12.00 0.78 -0.71
C VAL A 102 -11.15 2.01 -0.99
N GLU A 103 -9.98 1.82 -1.61
CA GLU A 103 -9.12 2.90 -2.08
C GLU A 103 -8.48 2.47 -3.40
N LYS A 104 -8.36 3.41 -4.34
CA LYS A 104 -7.58 3.21 -5.55
C LYS A 104 -6.71 4.43 -5.83
N SER A 105 -5.51 4.20 -6.34
CA SER A 105 -4.60 5.24 -6.79
C SER A 105 -3.97 4.85 -8.12
N TRP A 106 -3.82 5.83 -8.99
CA TRP A 106 -3.20 5.66 -10.29
C TRP A 106 -2.02 6.62 -10.41
N VAL A 107 -0.86 6.07 -10.74
CA VAL A 107 0.38 6.81 -10.89
C VAL A 107 0.99 6.45 -12.23
N GLU A 108 1.05 7.42 -13.14
CA GLU A 108 1.90 7.34 -14.31
C GLU A 108 3.28 7.88 -13.97
N SER A 109 4.27 7.01 -13.93
CA SER A 109 5.68 7.39 -13.82
C SER A 109 6.15 7.87 -15.18
N SER A 110 6.07 9.17 -15.39
CA SER A 110 6.69 9.79 -16.54
C SER A 110 8.17 10.02 -16.19
N GLY A 111 9.07 9.19 -16.72
CA GLY A 111 10.51 9.37 -16.50
C GLY A 111 10.96 10.80 -16.83
N TRP A 112 12.11 11.21 -16.29
CA TRP A 112 12.77 12.53 -16.39
C TRP A 112 12.90 13.18 -17.80
N MET A 113 12.38 12.56 -18.86
CA MET A 113 12.33 13.06 -20.24
C MET A 113 10.98 13.70 -20.63
N THR A 114 10.10 14.02 -19.69
CA THR A 114 8.79 14.65 -20.01
C THR A 114 8.83 16.11 -20.42
N GLU A 115 9.96 16.80 -20.33
CA GLU A 115 10.09 18.15 -20.92
C GLU A 115 9.93 18.15 -22.46
N TYR A 116 9.93 16.99 -23.12
CA TYR A 116 9.89 16.90 -24.58
C TYR A 116 8.54 16.56 -25.21
N ARG A 117 7.47 16.33 -24.43
CA ARG A 117 6.17 15.98 -25.03
C ARG A 117 5.01 16.66 -24.33
N ASP A 118 4.40 17.58 -25.06
CA ASP A 118 3.12 18.25 -24.81
C ASP A 118 1.97 17.27 -24.54
N GLN A 119 1.94 16.64 -23.38
CA GLN A 119 0.80 15.85 -22.93
C GLN A 119 0.43 16.29 -21.53
N LYS A 120 -0.75 16.92 -21.44
CA LYS A 120 -1.39 17.29 -20.17
C LYS A 120 -1.37 16.07 -19.24
N PRO A 121 -0.68 16.12 -18.08
CA PRO A 121 -0.68 15.01 -17.14
C PRO A 121 -2.11 14.81 -16.63
N ARG A 122 -2.69 13.62 -16.84
CA ARG A 122 -3.99 13.24 -16.27
C ARG A 122 -3.85 12.86 -14.81
N PHE A 123 -3.29 13.71 -13.97
CA PHE A 123 -3.10 13.44 -12.55
C PHE A 123 -4.47 13.37 -11.84
N TRP A 124 -4.81 12.25 -11.19
CA TRP A 124 -5.90 12.19 -10.22
C TRP A 124 -5.27 12.04 -8.83
N SER A 125 -5.38 13.09 -8.02
CA SER A 125 -4.98 13.07 -6.61
C SER A 125 -5.87 12.11 -5.83
N HIS A 126 -5.28 11.35 -4.90
CA HIS A 126 -5.92 10.38 -3.99
C HIS A 126 -7.44 10.58 -3.80
N GLN A 127 -8.25 9.65 -4.30
CA GLN A 127 -9.70 9.66 -4.09
C GLN A 127 -10.07 8.60 -3.05
N ARG A 128 -10.36 9.05 -1.82
CA ARG A 128 -10.99 8.19 -0.81
C ARG A 128 -12.45 8.02 -1.20
N LEU A 129 -12.90 6.77 -1.32
CA LEU A 129 -14.30 6.45 -1.65
C LEU A 129 -15.21 6.44 -0.41
N PHE A 130 -14.64 6.60 0.78
CA PHE A 130 -15.43 6.77 2.01
C PHE A 130 -15.79 8.24 2.19
N ASP A 131 -16.93 8.63 1.62
CA ASP A 131 -17.69 9.79 2.05
C ASP A 131 -19.15 9.37 2.23
N ARG A 132 -19.40 8.65 3.34
CA ARG A 132 -20.69 8.56 4.06
C ARG A 132 -20.59 7.68 5.29
#